data_AF-A0A231VG26-F1
#
_entry.id   AF-A0A231VG26-F1
#
_cell.length_a   1.000
_cell.length_b   1.000
_cell.length_c   1.000
_cell.angle_alpha   90.00
_cell.angle_beta   90.00
_cell.angle_gamma   90.00
#
_symmetry.space_group_name_H-M   'P 1'
#
loop_
_entity.id
_entity.type
_entity.pdbx_description
1 polymer ?
#
loop_
_entity_poly.entity_id
_entity_poly.type
_entity_poly.pdbx_seq_one_letter_code
_entity_poly.pdbx_strand_id
1 'polypeptide(L)'
;MVKKINLLFAYTLIITTIFAMPLAYGKTINNVNIKDTNKTNVTKIKDDVVKPMQFGMAIVTAPSGLNVRTGPGTNYPIKGAYPYHTILNITGFAEEDSNGTLWYPVEDLDKTLSGWVDGDYIEMIGD
;
A
#
# COMPACT_ATOMS: atom_id res chain seq x y z
N MET A 1 -51.31 24.82 -2.04
CA MET A 1 -50.38 25.23 -3.10
C MET A 1 -49.01 24.65 -2.76
N VAL A 2 -48.70 23.43 -3.22
CA VAL A 2 -47.47 22.71 -2.84
C VAL A 2 -46.45 22.87 -3.95
N LYS A 3 -45.38 23.63 -3.71
CA LYS A 3 -44.24 23.74 -4.64
C LYS A 3 -43.48 22.41 -4.63
N LYS A 4 -43.50 21.70 -5.75
CA LYS A 4 -42.61 20.56 -5.98
C LYS A 4 -41.18 21.10 -6.16
N ILE A 5 -40.31 20.81 -5.21
CA ILE A 5 -38.86 20.99 -5.37
C ILE A 5 -38.36 19.77 -6.14
N ASN A 6 -38.01 19.99 -7.41
CA ASN A 6 -37.30 19.00 -8.21
C ASN A 6 -35.86 18.97 -7.72
N LEU A 7 -35.51 17.92 -6.97
CA LEU A 7 -34.15 17.64 -6.54
C LEU A 7 -33.39 17.10 -7.75
N LEU A 8 -32.59 17.96 -8.38
CA LEU A 8 -31.67 17.58 -9.44
C LEU A 8 -30.54 16.76 -8.81
N PHE A 9 -30.68 15.44 -8.77
CA PHE A 9 -29.55 14.55 -8.48
C PHE A 9 -28.59 14.63 -9.66
N ALA A 10 -27.61 15.52 -9.55
CA ALA A 10 -26.47 15.56 -10.45
C ALA A 10 -25.73 14.23 -10.33
N TYR A 11 -25.79 13.43 -11.39
CA TYR A 11 -24.98 12.24 -11.58
C TYR A 11 -23.50 12.66 -11.61
N THR A 12 -22.81 12.54 -10.47
CA THR A 12 -21.36 12.59 -10.43
C THR A 12 -20.81 11.22 -10.79
N LEU A 13 -20.00 11.21 -11.84
CA LEU A 13 -19.30 10.09 -12.49
C LEU A 13 -19.14 8.83 -11.63
N ILE A 14 -19.61 7.72 -12.19
CA ILE A 14 -19.18 6.37 -11.83
C ILE A 14 -17.70 6.27 -12.23
N ILE A 15 -16.78 6.50 -11.28
CA ILE A 15 -15.38 6.14 -11.49
C ILE A 15 -15.32 4.62 -11.36
N THR A 16 -15.28 3.93 -12.51
CA THR A 16 -14.96 2.52 -12.55
C THR A 16 -13.51 2.36 -12.15
N THR A 17 -13.22 2.20 -10.85
CA THR A 17 -11.89 1.77 -10.42
C THR A 17 -11.79 0.30 -10.75
N ILE A 18 -11.18 0.03 -11.89
CA ILE A 18 -10.71 -1.30 -12.25
C ILE A 18 -9.76 -1.69 -11.11
N PHE A 19 -10.16 -2.70 -10.33
CA PHE A 19 -9.27 -3.36 -9.39
C PHE A 19 -8.24 -4.10 -10.24
N ALA A 20 -7.21 -3.40 -10.67
CA ALA A 20 -6.11 -3.98 -11.40
C ALA A 20 -5.36 -4.86 -10.41
N MET A 21 -5.57 -6.18 -10.45
CA MET A 21 -4.61 -7.13 -9.90
C MET A 21 -3.34 -6.99 -10.74
N PRO A 22 -2.21 -6.50 -10.19
CA PRO A 22 -0.98 -6.49 -10.94
C PRO A 22 -0.53 -7.94 -11.13
N LEU A 23 -0.27 -8.32 -12.38
CA LEU A 23 0.47 -9.53 -12.70
C LEU A 23 1.86 -9.40 -12.08
N ALA A 24 2.26 -10.39 -11.29
CA ALA A 24 3.54 -10.43 -10.60
C ALA A 24 4.70 -10.17 -11.59
N TYR A 25 5.42 -9.06 -11.40
CA TYR A 25 6.63 -8.74 -12.15
C TYR A 25 7.84 -9.00 -11.24
N GLY A 26 8.51 -10.13 -11.47
CA GLY A 26 9.71 -10.50 -10.71
C GLY A 26 10.95 -9.75 -11.20
N LYS A 27 11.57 -8.97 -10.31
CA LYS A 27 12.90 -8.37 -10.51
C LYS A 27 13.97 -9.46 -10.49
N THR A 28 14.76 -9.58 -11.56
CA THR A 28 15.93 -10.47 -11.59
C THR A 28 17.07 -9.85 -10.78
N ILE A 29 17.48 -10.51 -9.69
CA ILE A 29 18.75 -10.25 -9.02
C ILE A 29 19.80 -11.26 -9.49
N ASN A 30 20.84 -10.76 -10.16
CA ASN A 30 22.05 -11.52 -10.42
C ASN A 30 23.04 -11.28 -9.28
N ASN A 31 23.71 -12.36 -8.87
CA ASN A 31 24.92 -12.47 -8.04
C ASN A 31 24.70 -13.12 -6.65
N VAL A 32 24.49 -14.44 -6.64
CA VAL A 32 24.78 -15.29 -5.47
C VAL A 32 25.98 -16.17 -5.80
N ASN A 33 27.11 -15.96 -5.11
CA ASN A 33 28.24 -16.90 -5.11
C ASN A 33 27.96 -17.98 -4.06
N ILE A 34 27.40 -19.11 -4.49
CA ILE A 34 27.05 -20.24 -3.63
C ILE A 34 28.28 -21.13 -3.46
N LYS A 35 28.89 -21.10 -2.28
CA LYS A 35 29.74 -22.18 -1.77
C LYS A 35 29.31 -22.52 -0.34
N ASP A 36 28.26 -23.33 -0.22
CA ASP A 36 28.29 -24.52 0.63
C ASP A 36 27.01 -25.34 0.49
N THR A 37 27.20 -26.65 0.41
CA THR A 37 26.27 -27.68 -0.04
C THR A 37 25.41 -28.21 1.09
N ASN A 38 24.08 -28.10 0.97
CA ASN A 38 23.14 -29.15 1.37
C ASN A 38 21.84 -29.02 0.56
N LYS A 39 21.70 -29.94 -0.40
CA LYS A 39 20.68 -29.97 -1.45
C LYS A 39 19.50 -30.83 -0.98
N THR A 40 18.42 -30.19 -0.53
CA THR A 40 17.08 -30.79 -0.52
C THR A 40 15.99 -29.70 -0.52
N ASN A 41 15.19 -29.69 -1.59
CA ASN A 41 13.91 -28.97 -1.79
C ASN A 41 13.89 -27.46 -2.15
N VAL A 42 14.80 -26.99 -3.00
CA VAL A 42 14.84 -25.59 -3.50
C VAL A 42 13.81 -25.28 -4.62
N THR A 43 13.04 -26.26 -5.11
CA THR A 43 12.09 -26.05 -6.23
C THR A 43 10.65 -25.70 -5.82
N LYS A 44 10.39 -25.48 -4.52
CA LYS A 44 9.10 -24.98 -4.01
C LYS A 44 9.21 -23.67 -3.21
N ILE A 45 10.36 -22.99 -3.28
CA ILE A 45 10.68 -21.80 -2.46
C ILE A 45 10.80 -20.53 -3.33
N LYS A 46 10.52 -20.62 -4.63
CA LYS A 46 10.49 -19.43 -5.51
C LYS A 46 9.15 -18.69 -5.49
N ASP A 47 8.12 -19.27 -4.88
CA ASP A 47 6.86 -18.58 -4.60
C ASP A 47 6.85 -17.93 -3.20
N ASP A 48 7.88 -18.20 -2.37
CA ASP A 48 8.05 -17.66 -1.01
C ASP A 48 9.04 -16.47 -0.98
N VAL A 49 9.13 -15.71 -2.09
CA VAL A 49 9.87 -14.45 -2.17
C VAL A 49 9.10 -13.42 -1.35
N VAL A 50 9.62 -13.11 -0.15
CA VAL A 50 9.10 -12.19 0.89
C VAL A 50 8.11 -11.17 0.33
N LYS A 51 6.82 -11.54 0.34
CA LYS A 51 5.75 -10.63 -0.02
C LYS A 51 5.67 -9.59 1.10
N PRO A 52 5.60 -8.28 0.79
CA PRO A 52 5.52 -7.24 1.81
C PRO A 52 4.38 -7.55 2.77
N MET A 53 4.66 -7.39 4.07
CA MET A 53 3.79 -7.74 5.20
C MET A 53 2.33 -7.43 4.88
N GLN A 54 1.49 -8.47 4.82
CA GLN A 54 0.08 -8.33 4.44
C GLN A 54 -0.76 -7.70 5.56
N PHE A 55 -0.37 -7.95 6.80
CA PHE A 55 -1.01 -7.48 8.01
C PHE A 55 0.05 -7.26 9.08
N GLY A 56 -0.06 -6.15 9.80
CA GLY A 56 0.87 -5.79 10.86
C GLY A 56 0.65 -4.35 11.30
N MET A 57 1.56 -3.86 12.15
CA MET A 57 1.55 -2.47 12.56
C MET A 57 2.80 -1.79 12.02
N ALA A 58 2.69 -0.49 11.75
CA ALA A 58 3.83 0.34 11.38
C ALA A 58 3.75 1.69 12.11
N ILE A 59 4.90 2.35 12.25
CA ILE A 59 4.99 3.70 12.78
C ILE A 59 5.45 4.67 11.70
N VAL A 60 4.82 5.84 11.62
CA VAL A 60 5.24 6.92 10.70
C VAL A 60 6.57 7.51 11.13
N THR A 61 7.56 7.49 10.25
CA THR A 61 8.94 7.97 10.52
C THR A 61 9.22 9.37 9.94
N ALA A 62 8.33 9.92 9.10
CA ALA A 62 8.48 11.25 8.51
C ALA A 62 8.22 12.38 9.54
N PRO A 63 9.21 13.22 9.90
CA PRO A 63 9.04 14.27 10.92
C PRO A 63 8.02 15.35 10.54
N SER A 64 7.82 15.59 9.24
CA SER A 64 6.83 16.54 8.71
C SER A 64 5.42 15.97 8.59
N GLY A 65 5.21 14.70 8.97
CA GLY A 65 4.01 13.93 8.65
C GLY A 65 4.08 13.28 7.27
N LEU A 66 3.19 12.31 7.05
CA LEU A 66 3.16 11.43 5.89
C LEU A 66 1.83 11.53 5.16
N ASN A 67 1.86 11.86 3.88
CA ASN A 67 0.65 11.95 3.05
C ASN A 67 0.01 10.58 2.83
N VAL A 68 -1.31 10.54 2.96
CA VAL A 68 -2.16 9.39 2.66
C VAL A 68 -2.83 9.62 1.33
N ARG A 69 -2.68 8.69 0.39
CA ARG A 69 -3.19 8.81 -0.98
C ARG A 69 -4.32 7.82 -1.27
N THR A 70 -5.10 8.09 -2.30
CA THR A 70 -6.19 7.19 -2.73
C THR A 70 -5.70 5.90 -3.40
N GLY A 71 -4.42 5.81 -3.76
CA GLY A 71 -3.82 4.66 -4.44
C GLY A 71 -2.29 4.67 -4.33
N PRO A 72 -1.63 3.59 -4.77
CA PRO A 72 -0.18 3.38 -4.66
C PRO A 72 0.58 4.21 -5.70
N GLY A 73 0.99 5.42 -5.31
CA GLY A 73 1.77 6.30 -6.17
C GLY A 73 1.53 7.79 -5.91
N THR A 74 2.51 8.62 -6.28
CA THR A 74 2.41 10.08 -6.13
C THR A 74 1.44 10.75 -7.10
N ASN A 75 1.03 10.04 -8.15
CA ASN A 75 0.00 10.44 -9.11
C ASN A 75 -1.43 10.33 -8.56
N TYR A 76 -1.64 9.60 -7.46
CA TYR A 76 -2.94 9.50 -6.81
C TYR A 76 -3.22 10.70 -5.91
N PRO A 77 -4.45 11.23 -5.88
CA PRO A 77 -4.83 12.33 -4.99
C PRO A 77 -4.51 12.08 -3.52
N ILE A 78 -4.14 13.14 -2.80
CA ILE A 78 -3.96 13.12 -1.35
C ILE A 78 -5.33 13.15 -0.66
N LYS A 79 -5.59 12.20 0.25
CA LYS A 79 -6.78 12.14 1.12
C LYS A 79 -6.57 12.89 2.44
N GLY A 80 -5.34 12.92 2.92
CA GLY A 80 -4.98 13.49 4.21
C GLY A 80 -3.51 13.22 4.52
N ALA A 81 -3.13 13.35 5.78
CA ALA A 81 -1.78 13.02 6.24
C ALA A 81 -1.82 12.49 7.68
N TYR A 82 -0.94 11.55 7.99
CA TYR A 82 -0.69 11.12 9.36
C TYR A 82 0.46 11.94 9.98
N PRO A 83 0.33 12.39 11.24
CA PRO A 83 1.44 12.97 11.98
C PRO A 83 2.61 12.00 12.17
N TYR A 84 3.80 12.54 12.45
CA TYR A 84 4.95 11.77 12.89
C TYR A 84 4.62 10.89 14.11
N HIS A 85 5.19 9.68 14.16
CA HIS A 85 4.94 8.67 15.19
C HIS A 85 3.50 8.14 15.31
N THR A 86 2.66 8.38 14.30
CA THR A 86 1.35 7.74 14.24
C THR A 86 1.51 6.22 14.03
N ILE A 87 0.80 5.42 14.82
CA ILE A 87 0.73 3.97 14.65
C ILE A 87 -0.38 3.62 13.67
N LEU A 88 -0.06 2.79 12.69
CA LEU A 88 -0.91 2.40 11.57
C LEU A 88 -1.07 0.89 11.53
N ASN A 89 -2.25 0.43 11.14
CA ASN A 89 -2.47 -0.95 10.74
C ASN A 89 -2.17 -1.09 9.24
N ILE A 90 -1.35 -2.06 8.86
CA ILE A 90 -1.23 -2.51 7.47
C ILE A 90 -2.44 -3.39 7.16
N THR A 91 -3.20 -3.03 6.14
CA THR A 91 -4.52 -3.62 5.84
C THR A 91 -4.51 -4.56 4.63
N GLY A 92 -3.37 -4.67 3.95
CA GLY A 92 -3.24 -5.48 2.75
C GLY A 92 -1.82 -5.49 2.21
N PHE A 93 -1.66 -6.07 1.03
CA PHE A 93 -0.36 -6.17 0.37
C PHE A 93 0.12 -4.81 -0.13
N ALA A 94 1.41 -4.55 0.00
CA ALA A 94 2.00 -3.41 -0.67
C ALA A 94 1.98 -3.58 -2.19
N GLU A 95 1.92 -2.45 -2.90
CA GLU A 95 1.96 -2.37 -4.35
C GLU A 95 3.13 -1.48 -4.77
N GLU A 96 3.83 -1.88 -5.83
CA GLU A 96 4.94 -1.11 -6.39
C GLU A 96 4.42 -0.16 -7.48
N ASP A 97 4.80 1.12 -7.41
CA ASP A 97 4.47 2.08 -8.46
C ASP A 97 5.42 1.97 -9.67
N SER A 98 5.20 2.79 -10.70
CA SER A 98 6.04 2.78 -11.91
C SER A 98 7.51 3.16 -11.68
N ASN A 99 7.83 3.74 -10.52
CA ASN A 99 9.18 4.16 -10.14
C ASN A 99 9.89 3.13 -9.24
N GLY A 100 9.22 2.04 -8.87
CA GLY A 100 9.78 1.02 -7.98
C GLY A 100 9.56 1.30 -6.50
N THR A 101 8.74 2.30 -6.14
CA THR A 101 8.42 2.60 -4.74
C THR A 101 7.32 1.67 -4.25
N LEU A 102 7.51 1.04 -3.09
CA LEU A 102 6.49 0.24 -2.44
C LEU A 102 5.52 1.14 -1.66
N TRP A 103 4.23 0.93 -1.87
CA TRP A 103 3.14 1.65 -1.22
C TRP A 103 2.32 0.69 -0.39
N TYR A 104 2.07 1.03 0.87
CA TYR A 104 1.34 0.18 1.81
C TYR A 104 -0.08 0.70 2.03
N PRO A 105 -1.11 -0.16 1.93
CA PRO A 105 -2.45 0.20 2.31
C PRO A 105 -2.59 0.19 3.83
N VAL A 106 -2.99 1.31 4.41
CA VAL A 106 -3.01 1.55 5.85
C VAL A 106 -4.33 2.13 6.34
N GLU A 107 -4.58 1.96 7.63
CA GLU A 107 -5.64 2.60 8.39
C GLU A 107 -5.09 2.99 9.77
N ASP A 108 -5.53 4.12 10.32
CA ASP A 108 -5.23 4.48 11.71
C ASP A 108 -6.00 3.58 12.70
N LEU A 109 -5.56 3.56 13.97
CA LEU A 109 -6.20 2.72 14.98
C LEU A 109 -7.69 3.09 15.21
N ASP A 110 -8.02 4.37 15.04
CA ASP A 110 -9.38 4.90 15.21
C ASP A 110 -10.23 4.79 13.94
N LYS A 111 -9.66 4.30 12.82
CA LYS A 111 -10.32 4.10 11.53
C LYS A 111 -10.95 5.37 10.94
N THR A 112 -10.34 6.52 11.22
CA THR A 112 -10.81 7.82 10.73
C THR A 112 -10.22 8.17 9.37
N LEU A 113 -9.03 7.63 9.07
CA LEU A 113 -8.34 7.84 7.80
C LEU A 113 -7.74 6.52 7.33
N SER A 114 -7.91 6.23 6.05
CA SER A 114 -7.31 5.08 5.38
C SER A 114 -6.83 5.46 3.98
N GLY A 115 -5.89 4.70 3.45
CA GLY A 115 -5.37 4.90 2.09
C GLY A 115 -3.99 4.29 1.94
N TRP A 116 -3.19 4.86 1.05
CA TRP A 116 -1.87 4.36 0.71
C TRP A 116 -0.79 5.33 1.16
N VAL A 117 0.26 4.79 1.78
CA VAL A 117 1.44 5.54 2.20
C VAL A 117 2.70 4.95 1.58
N ASP A 118 3.68 5.80 1.36
CA ASP A 118 5.00 5.40 0.85
C ASP A 118 5.76 4.63 1.93
N GLY A 119 6.24 3.43 1.57
CA GLY A 119 6.94 2.50 2.44
C GLY A 119 8.24 3.03 3.02
N ASP A 120 8.89 3.99 2.35
CA ASP A 120 10.15 4.58 2.83
C ASP A 120 9.95 5.46 4.09
N TYR A 121 8.71 5.80 4.42
CA TYR A 121 8.35 6.69 5.54
C TYR A 121 7.57 6.00 6.67
N ILE A 122 7.61 4.67 6.70
CA ILE A 122 7.08 3.87 7.79
C ILE A 122 8.11 2.82 8.23
N GLU A 123 8.06 2.44 9.50
CA GLU A 123 8.83 1.33 10.06
C GLU A 123 7.87 0.28 10.60
N MET A 124 8.03 -0.98 10.17
CA MET A 124 7.20 -2.08 10.63
C MET A 124 7.50 -2.40 12.10
N ILE A 125 6.44 -2.56 12.90
CA ILE A 125 6.54 -2.94 14.30
C ILE A 125 6.43 -4.47 14.37
N GLY A 126 7.55 -5.15 14.65
CA GLY A 126 7.59 -6.60 14.88
C GLY A 126 8.40 -7.41 13.88
N ASP A 127 9.23 -6.78 13.06
CA ASP A 127 10.24 -7.43 12.22
C ASP A 127 11.57 -7.68 12.98
#